data_AF-Q8IP92-F1
#
_entry.id   AF-Q8IP92-F1
#
_cell.length_a   1.000
_cell.length_b   1.000
_cell.length_c   1.000
_cell.angle_alpha   90.00
_cell.angle_beta   90.00
_cell.angle_gamma   90.00
#
_symmetry.space_group_name_H-M   'P 1'
#
loop_
_entity.id
_entity.type
_entity.pdbx_description
1 polymer ?
#
loop_
_entity_poly.entity_id
_entity_poly.type
_entity_poly.pdbx_seq_one_letter_code
_entity_poly.pdbx_strand_id
1 'polypeptide(L)'
;MCRKIRQKVHGEWRYFRSCAYMGEPGIEGDERFCLMRTGSYNIFMEFCTCNSKDGCNSAGIHRLGLMGVLTGTLLSVIVAHLLRQ
;
A
#
# COMPACT_ATOMS: atom_id res chain seq x y z
N MET A 1 -1.77 -0.01 12.93
CA MET A 1 -2.17 -1.26 12.26
C MET A 1 -3.10 -0.93 11.09
N CYS A 2 -2.93 -1.63 9.97
CA CYS A 2 -3.67 -1.39 8.73
C CYS A 2 -4.64 -2.55 8.45
N ARG A 3 -5.76 -2.24 7.77
CA ARG A 3 -6.72 -3.21 7.27
C ARG A 3 -6.94 -2.99 5.77
N LYS A 4 -6.80 -4.06 4.99
CA LYS A 4 -7.14 -4.12 3.56
C LYS A 4 -8.32 -5.06 3.37
N ILE A 5 -9.35 -4.59 2.69
CA ILE A 5 -10.52 -5.39 2.32
C ILE A 5 -10.55 -5.50 0.80
N ARG A 6 -10.50 -6.74 0.30
CA ARG A 6 -10.72 -7.04 -1.13
C ARG A 6 -12.11 -7.60 -1.30
N GLN A 7 -12.94 -6.89 -2.03
CA GLN A 7 -14.30 -7.33 -2.32
C GLN A 7 -14.40 -7.62 -3.81
N LYS A 8 -14.90 -8.80 -4.18
CA LYS A 8 -15.30 -9.12 -5.54
C LYS A 8 -16.81 -9.04 -5.63
N VAL A 9 -17.35 -8.12 -6.42
CA VAL A 9 -18.80 -7.94 -6.62
C VAL A 9 -19.07 -8.01 -8.12
N HIS A 10 -19.95 -8.91 -8.57
CA HIS A 10 -20.26 -9.11 -9.99
C HIS A 10 -19.02 -9.29 -10.90
N GLY A 11 -17.97 -9.93 -10.38
CA GLY A 11 -16.71 -10.13 -11.13
C GLY A 11 -15.68 -9.03 -10.96
N GLU A 12 -16.07 -7.83 -10.51
CA GLU A 12 -15.17 -6.69 -10.34
C GLU A 12 -14.53 -6.67 -8.95
N TRP A 13 -13.24 -6.35 -8.91
CA TRP A 13 -12.50 -6.19 -7.66
C TRP A 13 -12.54 -4.74 -7.15
N ARG A 14 -12.97 -4.57 -5.90
CA ARG A 14 -12.92 -3.32 -5.13
C ARG A 14 -11.93 -3.49 -3.98
N TYR A 15 -11.15 -2.44 -3.71
CA TYR A 15 -10.15 -2.41 -2.65
C TYR A 15 -10.47 -1.30 -1.67
N PHE A 16 -10.71 -1.64 -0.41
CA PHE A 16 -10.90 -0.67 0.66
C PHE A 16 -9.74 -0.76 1.64
N ARG A 17 -9.17 0.40 1.98
CA ARG A 17 -8.05 0.51 2.93
C ARG A 17 -8.54 1.33 4.12
N SER A 18 -8.35 0.81 5.32
CA SER A 18 -8.78 1.44 6.57
C SER A 18 -7.80 1.14 7.69
N CYS A 19 -7.91 1.86 8.82
CA CYS A 19 -7.19 1.50 10.03
C CYS A 19 -7.80 0.24 10.66
N ALA A 20 -6.96 -0.57 11.29
CA ALA A 20 -7.39 -1.74 12.07
C ALA A 20 -7.25 -1.45 13.58
N TYR A 21 -8.03 -2.12 14.42
CA TYR A 21 -7.91 -2.00 15.87
C TYR A 21 -6.75 -2.85 16.39
N MET A 22 -5.93 -2.31 17.29
CA MET A 22 -4.85 -3.07 17.90
C MET A 22 -5.41 -4.31 18.64
N GLY A 23 -4.91 -5.49 18.31
CA GLY A 23 -5.36 -6.78 18.89
C GLY A 23 -6.34 -7.60 18.03
N GLU A 24 -6.81 -7.09 16.89
CA GLU A 24 -7.52 -7.89 15.86
C GLU A 24 -6.58 -8.91 15.17
N PRO A 25 -7.09 -10.03 14.60
CA PRO A 25 -6.37 -11.31 14.58
C PRO A 25 -5.02 -11.22 13.85
N GLY A 26 -3.97 -11.40 14.65
CA GLY A 26 -2.76 -12.15 14.32
C GLY A 26 -2.74 -13.34 15.26
N ILE A 27 -3.65 -14.30 15.06
CA ILE A 27 -3.58 -15.59 15.75
C ILE A 27 -2.28 -16.24 15.22
N GLU A 28 -1.35 -16.59 16.11
CA GLU A 28 0.01 -17.12 15.84
C GLU A 28 1.18 -16.13 15.68
N GLY A 29 0.98 -14.82 15.83
CA GLY A 29 2.11 -13.88 15.89
C GLY A 29 2.77 -13.55 14.54
N ASP A 30 2.20 -14.00 13.42
CA ASP A 30 2.58 -13.47 12.10
C ASP A 30 1.86 -12.14 11.85
N GLU A 31 2.62 -11.10 11.53
CA GLU A 31 2.12 -9.72 11.39
C GLU A 31 1.21 -9.51 10.17
N ARG A 32 0.99 -10.53 9.33
CA ARG A 32 0.11 -10.48 8.16
C ARG A 32 -0.88 -11.63 8.24
N PHE A 33 -2.14 -11.31 8.51
CA PHE A 33 -3.20 -12.31 8.59
C PHE A 33 -4.35 -11.93 7.67
N CYS A 34 -4.83 -12.89 6.86
CA CYS A 34 -5.92 -12.69 5.90
C CYS A 34 -7.02 -13.72 6.11
N LEU A 35 -8.25 -13.23 6.29
CA LEU A 35 -9.46 -14.04 6.41
C LEU A 35 -10.32 -13.87 5.17
N MET A 36 -10.61 -14.98 4.49
CA MET A 36 -11.56 -15.00 3.39
C MET A 36 -12.96 -15.36 3.89
N ARG A 37 -13.96 -14.57 3.51
CA ARG A 37 -15.38 -14.79 3.76
C ARG A 37 -16.14 -14.74 2.44
N THR A 38 -16.83 -15.83 2.12
CA THR A 38 -17.70 -15.91 0.95
C THR A 38 -19.12 -15.56 1.36
N GLY A 39 -19.73 -14.60 0.68
CA GLY A 39 -21.14 -14.23 0.85
C GLY A 39 -22.04 -14.85 -0.23
N SER A 40 -23.33 -14.54 -0.17
CA SER A 40 -24.31 -14.88 -1.22
C SER A 40 -24.07 -14.05 -2.49
N TYR A 41 -24.56 -14.52 -3.65
CA TYR A 41 -24.48 -13.80 -4.94
C TYR A 41 -23.05 -13.53 -5.47
N ASN A 42 -22.13 -14.49 -5.36
CA ASN A 42 -20.74 -14.37 -5.83
C ASN A 42 -19.97 -13.18 -5.23
N ILE A 43 -20.33 -12.79 -4.01
CA ILE A 43 -19.62 -11.73 -3.26
C ILE A 43 -18.51 -12.39 -2.43
N PHE A 44 -17.26 -12.12 -2.78
CA PHE A 44 -16.11 -12.62 -2.03
C PHE A 44 -15.46 -11.46 -1.28
N MET A 45 -15.22 -11.62 0.02
CA MET A 45 -14.55 -10.62 0.85
C MET A 45 -13.32 -11.21 1.51
N GLU A 46 -12.17 -10.58 1.33
CA GLU A 46 -10.93 -10.93 2.03
C GLU A 46 -10.53 -9.77 2.94
N PHE A 47 -10.40 -10.05 4.23
CA PHE A 47 -9.97 -9.09 5.26
C PHE A 47 -8.53 -9.40 5.65
N CYS A 48 -7.61 -8.52 5.29
CA CYS A 48 -6.22 -8.62 5.71
C CYS A 48 -5.88 -7.54 6.74
N THR A 49 -5.32 -7.94 7.87
CA THR A 49 -4.75 -7.06 8.90
C THR A 49 -3.23 -7.13 8.84
N CYS A 50 -2.57 -5.98 9.03
CA CYS A 50 -1.12 -5.97 9.16
C CYS A 50 -0.59 -4.86 10.07
N ASN A 51 0.47 -5.18 10.83
CA ASN A 51 1.06 -4.27 11.80
C ASN A 51 2.22 -3.46 11.22
N SER A 52 3.41 -4.06 11.06
CA SER A 52 4.64 -3.39 10.57
C SER A 52 5.14 -3.88 9.20
N LYS A 53 4.58 -4.97 8.67
CA LYS A 53 4.95 -5.50 7.34
C LYS A 53 4.30 -4.73 6.18
N ASP A 54 5.06 -4.59 5.10
CA ASP A 54 4.57 -4.12 3.81
C ASP A 54 3.49 -5.06 3.26
N GLY A 55 2.38 -4.51 2.77
CA GLY A 55 1.36 -5.29 2.03
C GLY A 55 -0.11 -4.90 2.26
N CYS A 56 -0.50 -4.28 3.39
CA CYS A 56 -1.88 -3.79 3.51
C CYS A 56 -2.15 -2.58 2.64
N ASN A 57 -1.20 -1.64 2.60
CA ASN A 57 -1.46 -0.34 1.98
C ASN A 57 -0.90 -0.19 0.60
N SER A 58 0.04 -1.05 0.15
CA SER A 58 0.77 -0.91 -1.12
C SER A 58 0.76 0.55 -1.60
N ALA A 59 1.22 1.47 -0.74
CA ALA A 59 1.83 2.66 -1.27
C ALA A 59 3.10 2.10 -1.90
N GLY A 60 3.21 2.19 -3.22
CA GLY A 60 4.48 1.84 -3.86
C GLY A 60 5.54 2.68 -3.18
N ILE A 61 6.52 2.05 -2.54
CA ILE A 61 7.72 2.77 -2.12
C ILE A 61 8.37 3.18 -3.43
N HIS A 62 8.19 4.44 -3.83
CA HIS A 62 8.94 5.02 -4.93
C HIS A 62 10.41 5.03 -4.51
N ARG A 63 11.14 3.99 -4.91
CA ARG A 63 12.59 3.94 -4.73
C ARG A 63 13.16 4.96 -5.71
N LEU A 64 13.34 6.20 -5.24
CA LEU A 64 14.07 7.20 -6.00
C LEU A 64 15.51 6.70 -6.11
N GLY A 65 15.87 6.20 -7.29
CA GLY A 65 17.22 5.69 -7.53
C GLY A 65 18.24 6.82 -7.36
N LEU A 66 19.45 6.47 -6.94
CA LEU A 66 20.57 7.41 -6.82
C LEU A 66 20.74 8.28 -8.08
N MET A 67 20.56 7.66 -9.26
CA MET A 67 20.62 8.37 -10.54
C MET A 67 19.54 9.44 -10.70
N GLY A 68 18.31 9.20 -10.21
CA GLY A 68 17.23 10.19 -10.25
C GLY A 68 17.48 11.37 -9.31
N VAL A 69 18.15 11.12 -8.18
CA VAL A 69 18.59 12.19 -7.27
C VAL A 69 19.67 13.04 -7.95
N LEU A 70 20.69 12.40 -8.53
CA LEU A 70 21.81 13.09 -9.17
C LEU A 70 21.38 13.91 -10.40
N THR A 71 20.49 13.39 -11.24
CA THR A 71 19.98 14.14 -12.39
C THR A 71 19.12 15.32 -11.95
N GLY A 72 18.29 15.12 -10.91
CA GLY A 72 17.46 16.19 -10.33
C GLY A 72 18.29 17.34 -9.75
N THR A 73 19.37 17.03 -9.03
CA THR A 73 20.26 18.06 -8.46
C THR A 73 21.10 18.76 -9.53
N LEU A 74 21.56 18.04 -10.56
CA LEU A 74 22.31 18.66 -11.65
C LEU A 74 21.43 19.64 -12.45
N LEU A 75 20.19 19.25 -12.76
CA LEU A 75 19.22 20.09 -13.47
C LEU A 75 18.91 21.38 -12.69
N SER A 76 18.69 21.27 -11.37
CA SER A 76 18.41 22.46 -10.56
C SER A 76 19.57 23.45 -10.51
N VAL A 77 20.81 22.94 -10.46
CA VAL A 77 22.03 23.77 -10.52
C VAL A 77 22.17 24.47 -11.88
N ILE A 78 21.93 23.75 -12.98
CA ILE A 78 21.99 24.34 -14.34
C ILE A 78 20.95 25.44 -14.50
N VAL A 79 19.70 25.20 -14.08
CA VAL A 79 18.64 26.20 -14.13
C VAL A 79 19.01 27.43 -13.28
N ALA A 80 19.52 27.23 -12.07
CA ALA A 80 19.96 28.34 -11.22
C ALA A 80 21.10 29.15 -11.86
N HIS A 81 22.03 28.49 -12.56
CA HIS A 81 23.10 29.17 -13.29
C HIS A 81 22.57 29.97 -14.49
N LEU A 82 21.65 29.41 -15.27
CA LEU A 82 21.05 30.10 -16.42
C LEU A 82 20.19 31.29 -16.00
N LEU A 83 19.51 31.22 -14.86
CA LEU A 83 18.75 32.35 -14.31
C LEU A 83 19.63 33.44 -13.69
N ARG A 84 20.91 33.14 -13.43
CA ARG A 84 21.89 34.09 -12.89
C ARG A 84 22.64 34.87 -13.98
N GLN A 85 22.67 34.35 -15.20
CA GLN A 85 23.25 35.02 -16.38
C GLN A 85 22.21 35.92 -17.06
#